data_AF-A0A6A4NCF3-F1
#
_entry.id   AF-A0A6A4NCF3-F1
#
_cell.length_a   1.000
_cell.length_b   1.000
_cell.length_c   1.000
_cell.angle_alpha   90.00
_cell.angle_beta   90.00
_cell.angle_gamma   90.00
#
_symmetry.space_group_name_H-M   'P 1'
#
loop_
_entity.id
_entity.type
_entity.pdbx_description
1 polymer ?
#
loop_
_entity_poly.entity_id
_entity_poly.type
_entity_poly.pdbx_seq_one_letter_code
_entity_poly.pdbx_strand_id
1 'polypeptide(L)'
;MWVLAGGNSITSTNDVNSIEIGAQVNPTLNGDNKTRLFVSWTNDEYRTTGCYNLLCPGFVQVNNQIVLGSYFDPISSYGDKIQRMGKVFVWKESEDGN
;
A
#
# COMPACT_ATOMS: atom_id res chain seq x y z
N MET A 1 4.52 5.17 2.46
CA MET A 1 3.75 6.43 2.59
C MET A 1 2.39 6.05 3.12
N TRP A 2 1.91 6.79 4.11
CA TRP A 2 0.63 6.54 4.76
C TRP A 2 -0.13 7.86 4.76
N VAL A 3 -1.42 7.81 4.43
CA VAL A 3 -2.33 8.94 4.48
C VAL A 3 -3.43 8.58 5.47
N LEU A 4 -3.52 9.33 6.56
CA LEU A 4 -4.46 9.09 7.65
C LEU A 4 -5.52 10.19 7.67
N ALA A 5 -6.77 9.83 7.93
CA ALA A 5 -7.89 10.76 8.10
C ALA A 5 -8.85 10.25 9.18
N GLY A 6 -9.36 11.16 10.02
CA GLY A 6 -10.22 10.83 11.16
C GLY A 6 -9.47 10.82 12.50
N GLY A 7 -10.23 10.89 13.59
CA GLY A 7 -9.71 10.90 14.97
C GLY A 7 -9.58 12.28 15.62
N ASN A 8 -10.70 12.84 16.11
CA ASN A 8 -10.71 13.69 17.32
C ASN A 8 -12.11 13.78 17.96
N SER A 9 -12.27 13.30 19.21
CA SER A 9 -13.09 13.93 20.28
C SER A 9 -13.26 12.95 21.45
N ILE A 10 -12.25 12.86 22.31
CA ILE A 10 -12.28 12.36 23.72
C ILE A 10 -12.86 10.93 23.96
N THR A 11 -13.49 10.25 22.99
CA THR A 11 -14.20 8.97 23.16
C THR A 11 -14.32 8.06 21.92
N SER A 12 -13.90 8.46 20.71
CA SER A 12 -13.98 7.61 19.50
C SER A 12 -12.60 7.26 18.93
N THR A 13 -12.00 6.19 19.48
CA THR A 13 -10.73 5.61 19.03
C THR A 13 -10.92 4.55 17.92
N ASN A 14 -11.92 4.71 17.05
CA ASN A 14 -12.33 3.63 16.13
C ASN A 14 -12.59 4.08 14.69
N ASP A 15 -12.31 5.34 14.34
CA ASP A 15 -12.69 5.93 13.05
C ASP A 15 -11.48 6.48 12.27
N VAL A 16 -10.28 5.94 12.50
CA VAL A 16 -9.13 6.29 11.66
C VAL A 16 -9.20 5.51 10.35
N ASN A 17 -9.36 6.28 9.28
CA ASN A 17 -9.22 5.84 7.91
C ASN A 17 -7.76 5.98 7.51
N SER A 18 -7.21 4.92 6.92
CA SER A 18 -5.83 4.92 6.44
C SER A 18 -5.78 4.38 5.02
N ILE A 19 -4.99 5.05 4.17
CA ILE A 19 -4.54 4.50 2.88
C ILE A 19 -3.02 4.45 2.90
N GLU A 20 -2.50 3.35 2.42
CA GLU A 20 -1.17 2.88 2.70
C GLU A 20 -0.51 2.35 1.45
N ILE A 21 0.69 2.81 1.14
CA ILE A 21 1.42 2.26 0.00
C ILE A 21 2.92 2.32 0.23
N GLY A 22 3.62 1.28 -0.18
CA GLY A 22 5.07 1.26 -0.07
C GLY A 22 5.69 -0.09 -0.38
N ALA A 23 6.93 -0.24 0.06
CA ALA A 23 7.65 -1.48 0.03
C ALA A 23 7.62 -2.11 1.43
N GLN A 24 7.27 -3.39 1.54
CA GLN A 24 7.33 -4.12 2.80
C GLN A 24 7.88 -5.53 2.63
N VAL A 25 8.37 -6.10 3.73
CA VAL A 25 8.69 -7.53 3.85
C VAL A 25 7.66 -8.14 4.81
N ASN A 26 6.84 -9.06 4.32
CA ASN A 26 5.82 -9.73 5.14
C ASN A 26 5.92 -11.24 4.94
N PRO A 27 6.72 -11.94 5.77
CA PRO A 27 6.92 -13.39 5.66
C PRO A 27 5.68 -14.19 6.01
N THR A 28 4.86 -13.70 6.95
CA THR A 28 3.60 -14.36 7.36
C THR A 28 2.62 -14.44 6.20
N LEU A 29 2.54 -13.40 5.36
CA LEU A 29 1.62 -13.36 4.22
C LEU A 29 2.20 -14.03 2.96
N ASN A 30 3.49 -13.84 2.67
CA ASN A 30 4.08 -14.25 1.39
C ASN A 30 4.87 -15.55 1.45
N GLY A 31 5.20 -16.06 2.65
CA GLY A 31 6.05 -17.24 2.83
C GLY A 31 7.52 -17.03 2.46
N ASP A 32 7.94 -15.79 2.18
CA ASP A 32 9.31 -15.42 1.85
C ASP A 32 9.74 -14.10 2.52
N ASN A 33 11.05 -13.83 2.51
CA ASN A 33 11.63 -12.61 3.04
C ASN A 33 11.91 -11.56 1.94
N LYS A 34 11.13 -11.56 0.85
CA LYS A 34 11.35 -10.62 -0.26
C LYS A 34 10.62 -9.31 -0.02
N THR A 35 11.27 -8.20 -0.37
CA THR A 35 10.64 -6.87 -0.37
C THR A 35 9.64 -6.78 -1.52
N ARG A 36 8.38 -6.49 -1.21
CA ARG A 36 7.27 -6.41 -2.16
C ARG A 36 6.59 -5.06 -2.13
N LEU A 37 6.11 -4.60 -3.29
CA LEU A 37 5.22 -3.45 -3.37
C LEU A 37 3.87 -3.85 -2.76
N PHE A 38 3.34 -3.05 -1.85
CA PHE A 38 2.03 -3.28 -1.27
C PHE A 38 1.20 -2.01 -1.28
N VAL A 39 -0.11 -2.20 -1.30
CA VAL A 39 -1.10 -1.17 -1.03
C VAL A 39 -2.12 -1.70 -0.02
N SER A 40 -2.57 -0.87 0.90
CA SER A 40 -3.61 -1.22 1.87
C SER A 40 -4.54 -0.03 2.12
N TRP A 41 -5.79 -0.31 2.48
CA TRP A 41 -6.66 0.69 3.09
C TRP A 41 -7.43 0.08 4.25
N THR A 42 -7.87 0.92 5.18
CA THR A 42 -8.79 0.58 6.27
C THR A 42 -9.67 1.78 6.58
N ASN A 43 -10.91 1.56 7.03
CA ASN A 43 -11.76 2.62 7.60
C ASN A 43 -11.94 2.52 9.13
N ASP A 44 -11.46 1.43 9.74
CA ASP A 44 -11.70 1.09 11.14
C ASP A 44 -10.43 0.60 11.85
N GLU A 45 -9.28 1.24 11.62
CA GLU A 45 -8.02 0.90 12.31
C GLU A 45 -7.61 -0.57 12.17
N TYR A 46 -7.72 -1.14 10.97
CA TYR A 46 -7.31 -2.52 10.63
C TYR A 46 -8.08 -3.60 11.39
N ARG A 47 -9.28 -3.30 11.90
CA ARG A 47 -10.04 -4.25 12.72
C ARG A 47 -10.83 -5.24 11.89
N THR A 48 -11.73 -4.74 11.05
CA THR A 48 -12.68 -5.57 10.29
C THR A 48 -12.78 -5.15 8.83
N THR A 49 -12.57 -3.88 8.53
CA THR A 49 -12.63 -3.36 7.17
C THR A 49 -11.24 -3.21 6.58
N GLY A 50 -11.24 -3.06 5.26
CA GLY A 50 -10.04 -2.72 4.53
C GLY A 50 -9.79 -3.67 3.38
N CYS A 51 -8.73 -3.37 2.65
CA CYS A 51 -8.27 -4.22 1.59
C CYS A 51 -6.76 -4.22 1.51
N TYR A 52 -6.19 -5.39 1.29
CA TYR A 52 -4.77 -5.56 1.09
C TYR A 52 -4.49 -6.00 -0.35
N ASN A 53 -3.64 -5.26 -1.06
CA ASN A 53 -3.37 -5.43 -2.48
C ASN A 53 -4.67 -5.59 -3.29
N LEU A 54 -4.73 -6.60 -4.16
CA LEU A 54 -5.88 -6.95 -4.98
C LEU A 54 -6.62 -8.17 -4.43
N LEU A 55 -6.50 -8.46 -3.13
CA LEU A 55 -7.23 -9.56 -2.47
C LEU A 55 -8.73 -9.26 -2.35
N CYS A 56 -9.14 -8.04 -2.64
CA CYS A 56 -10.50 -7.51 -2.62
C CYS A 56 -10.62 -6.33 -3.60
N PRO A 57 -11.83 -5.93 -3.99
CA PRO A 57 -12.07 -4.83 -4.94
C PRO A 57 -11.90 -3.44 -4.30
N GLY A 58 -10.71 -3.16 -3.75
CA GLY A 58 -10.38 -1.88 -3.11
C GLY A 58 -9.52 -0.92 -3.95
N PHE A 59 -8.81 -1.44 -4.95
CA PHE A 59 -7.89 -0.66 -5.78
C PHE A 59 -7.98 -1.08 -7.24
N VAL A 60 -7.76 -0.12 -8.13
CA VAL A 60 -7.62 -0.36 -9.57
C VAL A 60 -6.17 -0.09 -9.96
N GLN A 61 -5.47 -1.13 -10.39
CA GLN A 61 -4.10 -0.99 -10.90
C GLN A 61 -4.13 -0.50 -12.34
N VAL A 62 -3.62 0.72 -12.56
CA VAL A 62 -3.55 1.33 -13.90
C VAL A 62 -2.22 1.07 -14.61
N ASN A 63 -1.15 0.78 -13.86
CA ASN A 63 0.16 0.47 -14.43
C ASN A 63 0.20 -0.99 -14.91
N ASN A 64 0.64 -1.24 -16.14
CA ASN A 64 0.71 -2.58 -16.73
C ASN A 64 2.11 -3.23 -16.68
N GLN A 65 3.09 -2.56 -16.08
CA GLN A 65 4.47 -3.03 -15.96
C GLN A 65 4.81 -3.57 -14.57
N ILE A 66 4.20 -3.01 -13.52
CA ILE A 66 4.46 -3.35 -12.12
C ILE A 66 3.17 -3.78 -11.46
N VAL A 67 3.18 -4.98 -10.86
CA VAL A 67 2.00 -5.56 -10.21
C VAL A 67 2.06 -5.35 -8.70
N LEU A 68 0.93 -5.00 -8.08
CA LEU A 68 0.80 -4.97 -6.63
C LEU A 68 1.08 -6.36 -6.02
N GLY A 69 1.89 -6.43 -4.97
CA GLY A 69 2.36 -7.68 -4.38
C GLY A 69 3.58 -8.30 -5.07
N SER A 70 4.04 -7.75 -6.20
CA SER A 70 5.29 -8.18 -6.85
C SER A 70 6.50 -7.84 -5.98
N TYR A 71 7.53 -8.70 -6.03
CA TYR A 71 8.79 -8.44 -5.34
C TYR A 71 9.75 -7.64 -6.22
N PHE A 72 10.60 -6.84 -5.60
CA PHE A 72 11.63 -6.10 -6.32
C PHE A 72 12.80 -7.01 -6.66
N ASP A 73 13.15 -7.08 -7.93
CA ASP A 73 14.29 -7.87 -8.43
C ASP A 73 14.90 -7.23 -9.68
N PRO A 74 16.20 -6.92 -9.70
CA PRO A 74 17.15 -7.00 -8.57
C PRO A 74 16.99 -5.84 -7.56
N ILE A 75 17.31 -6.12 -6.29
CA ILE A 75 17.35 -5.13 -5.21
C ILE A 75 18.68 -4.36 -5.24
N SER A 76 18.63 -3.05 -5.02
CA SER A 76 19.84 -2.21 -4.88
C SER A 76 20.62 -2.60 -3.62
N SER A 77 21.94 -2.77 -3.74
CA SER A 77 22.83 -3.01 -2.60
C SER A 77 23.68 -1.78 -2.28
N TYR A 78 24.08 -1.66 -1.01
CA TYR A 78 24.97 -0.57 -0.60
C TYR A 78 26.34 -0.72 -1.27
N GLY A 79 26.88 0.37 -1.82
CA GLY A 79 28.13 0.36 -2.56
C GLY A 79 28.03 -0.19 -3.99
N ASP A 80 26.85 -0.64 -4.42
CA ASP A 80 26.63 -1.07 -5.79
C ASP A 80 26.54 0.13 -6.75
N LYS A 81 27.07 -0.04 -7.96
CA LYS A 81 27.14 1.03 -8.97
C LYS A 81 25.76 1.39 -9.53
N ILE A 82 24.81 0.46 -9.46
CA ILE A 82 23.47 0.63 -10.01
C ILE A 82 22.47 0.75 -8.87
N GLN A 83 21.84 1.92 -8.75
CA GLN A 83 20.73 2.17 -7.85
C GLN A 83 19.43 2.24 -8.65
N ARG A 84 18.37 1.63 -8.13
CA ARG A 84 17.04 1.62 -8.76
C ARG A 84 16.04 2.33 -7.87
N MET A 85 15.19 3.16 -8.48
CA MET A 85 14.14 3.90 -7.80
C MET A 85 12.82 3.69 -8.54
N GLY A 86 11.80 3.26 -7.80
CA GLY A 86 10.41 3.27 -8.27
C GLY A 86 9.70 4.52 -7.73
N LYS A 87 8.93 5.20 -8.58
CA LYS A 87 7.97 6.20 -8.14
C LYS A 87 6.59 5.58 -8.11
N VAL A 88 5.88 5.79 -7.01
CA VAL A 88 4.55 5.24 -6.81
C VAL A 88 3.59 6.40 -6.60
N PHE A 89 2.44 6.31 -7.27
CA PHE A 89 1.41 7.30 -7.18
C PHE A 89 0.07 6.64 -6.88
N VAL A 90 -0.75 7.31 -6.08
CA VAL A 90 -2.10 6.90 -5.72
C VAL A 90 -2.98 8.13 -5.86
N TRP A 91 -4.13 7.96 -6.48
CA TRP A 91 -5.11 9.01 -6.71
C TRP A 91 -6.47 8.50 -6.27
N LYS A 92 -7.27 9.41 -5.72
CA LYS A 92 -8.71 9.21 -5.56
C LYS A 92 -9.37 9.72 -6.85
N GLU A 93 -10.22 8.90 -7.45
CA GLU A 93 -11.06 9.34 -8.57
C GLU A 93 -12.07 10.40 -8.09
N SER A 94 -12.28 11.46 -8.87
CA SER A 94 -13.33 12.44 -8.60
C SER A 94 -14.69 11.84 -8.92
N GLU A 95 -15.72 12.16 -8.15
CA GLU A 95 -17.10 11.74 -8.45
C GLU A 95 -17.59 12.26 -9.82
N ASP A 96 -16.94 13.30 -10.35
CA ASP A 96 -17.29 13.91 -11.64
C ASP A 96 -16.83 13.11 -12.87
N GLY A 97 -16.01 12.06 -12.70
CA GLY A 97 -15.70 11.08 -13.75
C GLY A 97 -15.08 11.62 -15.06
N ASN A 98 -14.53 12.84 -15.07
CA ASN A 98 -13.94 13.45 -16.27
C ASN A 98 -12.82 14.46 -15.94
#